data_AF-A0A6I6AC93-F1
#
_entry.id   AF-A0A6I6AC93-F1
#
_cell.length_a   1.000
_cell.length_b   1.000
_cell.length_c   1.000
_cell.angle_alpha   90.00
_cell.angle_beta   90.00
_cell.angle_gamma   90.00
#
_symmetry.space_group_name_H-M   'P 1'
#
loop_
_entity.id
_entity.type
_entity.pdbx_description
1 polymer ?
#
loop_
_entity_poly.entity_id
_entity_poly.type
_entity_poly.pdbx_seq_one_letter_code
_entity_poly.pdbx_strand_id
1 'polypeptide(L)'
;MSSHKAAYDDLDTTMIAFVGVVGTIITFFLVFAIAALSYSFEKSETEVKVIEVPEVTSDSVLANQAAALSEYRWIDQDKNIAAVPIDRAMEFVVQEEQEKQKKNKNKSP
;
A
#
# COMPACT_ATOMS: atom_id res chain seq x y z
N MET A 1 24.65 -9.71 -74.36
CA MET A 1 24.58 -8.91 -73.12
C MET A 1 23.22 -9.18 -72.49
N SER A 2 23.15 -10.19 -71.62
CA SER A 2 21.91 -10.60 -70.95
C SER A 2 21.65 -9.66 -69.77
N SER A 3 20.72 -8.73 -69.96
CA SER A 3 20.20 -7.90 -68.89
C SER A 3 19.47 -8.79 -67.88
N HIS A 4 20.06 -8.97 -66.70
CA HIS A 4 19.37 -9.53 -65.54
C HIS A 4 18.29 -8.54 -65.10
N LYS A 5 17.09 -8.68 -65.65
CA LYS A 5 15.87 -8.07 -65.08
C LYS A 5 15.62 -8.80 -63.75
N ALA A 6 15.89 -8.10 -62.66
CA ALA A 6 15.74 -8.63 -61.31
C ALA A 6 14.29 -9.08 -61.09
N ALA A 7 14.11 -10.22 -60.40
CA ALA A 7 12.82 -10.87 -60.12
C ALA A 7 11.85 -10.06 -59.21
N TYR A 8 12.03 -8.74 -59.13
CA TYR A 8 11.25 -7.81 -58.32
C TYR A 8 10.16 -7.08 -59.13
N ASP A 9 10.13 -7.24 -60.46
CA ASP A 9 9.19 -6.55 -61.36
C ASP A 9 7.75 -7.12 -61.31
N ASP A 10 7.55 -8.23 -60.57
CA ASP A 10 6.25 -8.90 -60.39
C ASP A 10 5.74 -8.80 -58.93
N LEU A 11 6.44 -8.03 -58.09
CA LEU A 11 6.02 -7.79 -56.72
C LEU A 11 4.95 -6.69 -56.70
N ASP A 12 3.72 -7.06 -56.38
CA ASP A 12 2.60 -6.13 -56.29
C ASP A 12 2.77 -5.18 -55.09
N THR A 13 3.57 -4.16 -55.32
CA THR A 13 3.98 -3.17 -54.32
C THR A 13 2.76 -2.39 -53.82
N THR A 14 1.75 -2.21 -54.67
CA THR A 14 0.49 -1.56 -54.28
C THR A 14 -0.31 -2.43 -53.33
N MET A 15 -0.42 -3.73 -53.60
CA MET A 15 -1.07 -4.67 -52.67
C MET A 15 -0.34 -4.74 -51.34
N ILE A 16 0.99 -4.82 -51.35
CA ILE A 16 1.81 -4.87 -50.12
C ILE A 16 1.64 -3.58 -49.31
N ALA A 17 1.68 -2.42 -49.96
CA ALA A 17 1.47 -1.13 -49.30
C ALA A 17 0.06 -1.04 -48.69
N PHE A 18 -0.97 -1.51 -49.41
CA PHE A 18 -2.34 -1.54 -48.91
C PHE A 18 -2.49 -2.42 -47.67
N VAL A 19 -1.96 -3.65 -47.71
CA VAL A 19 -1.98 -4.59 -46.58
C VAL A 19 -1.21 -4.01 -45.39
N GLY A 20 -0.06 -3.37 -45.64
CA GLY A 20 0.73 -2.70 -44.60
C GLY A 20 -0.02 -1.57 -43.90
N VAL A 21 -0.69 -0.69 -44.66
CA VAL A 21 -1.48 0.42 -44.11
C VAL A 21 -2.67 -0.12 -43.32
N VAL A 22 -3.42 -1.06 -43.88
CA VAL A 22 -4.58 -1.67 -43.21
C VAL A 22 -4.15 -2.39 -41.93
N GLY A 23 -3.07 -3.18 -41.99
CA GLY A 23 -2.52 -3.88 -40.83
C GLY A 23 -2.06 -2.93 -39.72
N THR A 24 -1.46 -1.79 -40.09
CA THR A 24 -1.04 -0.77 -39.13
C THR A 24 -2.25 -0.13 -38.43
N ILE A 25 -3.29 0.20 -39.18
CA ILE A 25 -4.53 0.77 -38.63
C ILE A 25 -5.20 -0.23 -37.68
N ILE A 26 -5.33 -1.48 -38.09
CA ILE A 26 -5.91 -2.55 -37.25
C ILE A 26 -5.11 -2.71 -35.96
N THR A 27 -3.78 -2.77 -36.06
CA THR A 27 -2.90 -2.92 -34.90
C THR A 27 -3.03 -1.74 -33.94
N PHE A 28 -3.09 -0.52 -34.47
CA PHE A 28 -3.32 0.70 -33.68
C PHE A 28 -4.60 0.59 -32.86
N PHE A 29 -5.74 0.27 -33.50
CA PHE A 29 -7.00 0.09 -32.79
C PHE A 29 -7.00 -1.11 -31.83
N LEU A 30 -6.27 -2.18 -32.15
CA LEU A 30 -6.16 -3.36 -31.29
C LEU A 30 -5.44 -3.04 -29.97
N VAL A 31 -4.43 -2.17 -29.98
CA VAL A 31 -3.81 -1.66 -28.74
C VAL A 31 -4.82 -0.93 -27.87
N PHE A 32 -5.64 -0.05 -28.45
CA PHE A 32 -6.71 0.63 -27.70
C PHE A 32 -7.81 -0.32 -27.24
N ALA A 33 -8.16 -1.32 -28.04
CA ALA A 33 -9.15 -2.32 -27.66
C ALA A 33 -8.69 -3.15 -26.46
N ILE A 34 -7.42 -3.56 -26.43
CA ILE A 34 -6.82 -4.26 -25.28
C ILE A 34 -6.78 -3.32 -24.07
N ALA A 35 -6.35 -2.07 -24.23
CA ALA A 35 -6.33 -1.10 -23.13
C ALA A 35 -7.73 -0.84 -22.55
N ALA A 36 -8.75 -0.70 -23.41
CA ALA A 36 -10.14 -0.52 -22.99
C ALA A 36 -10.70 -1.76 -22.31
N LEU A 37 -10.36 -2.96 -22.80
CA LEU A 37 -10.74 -4.23 -22.20
C LEU A 37 -10.12 -4.39 -20.81
N SER A 38 -8.82 -4.10 -20.66
CA SER A 38 -8.14 -4.07 -19.36
C SER A 38 -8.81 -3.09 -18.40
N TYR A 39 -9.14 -1.87 -18.86
CA TYR A 39 -9.85 -0.90 -18.03
C TYR A 39 -11.25 -1.37 -17.62
N SER A 40 -11.96 -2.10 -18.49
CA SER A 40 -13.25 -2.69 -18.17
C SER A 40 -13.17 -3.77 -17.09
N PHE A 41 -12.09 -4.55 -17.06
CA PHE A 41 -11.87 -5.56 -16.02
C PHE A 41 -11.41 -4.92 -14.69
N GLU A 42 -10.61 -3.87 -14.77
CA GLU A 42 -10.06 -3.18 -13.59
C GLU A 42 -11.10 -2.32 -12.87
N LYS A 43 -12.12 -1.81 -13.57
CA LYS A 43 -13.27 -1.13 -12.96
C LYS A 43 -14.08 -1.99 -11.99
N SER A 44 -14.07 -3.32 -12.17
CA SER A 44 -14.82 -4.21 -11.27
C SER A 44 -14.22 -4.31 -9.86
N GLU A 45 -12.96 -3.92 -9.67
CA GLU A 45 -12.27 -3.97 -8.37
C GLU A 45 -11.79 -2.59 -7.91
N THR A 46 -11.52 -1.66 -8.84
CA THR A 46 -10.92 -0.35 -8.54
C THR A 46 -11.91 0.66 -7.97
N GLU A 47 -13.20 0.64 -8.37
CA GLU A 47 -14.20 1.51 -7.71
C GLU A 47 -14.46 1.10 -6.26
N VAL A 48 -14.27 -0.17 -5.92
CA VAL A 48 -14.36 -0.62 -4.52
C VAL A 48 -13.09 -0.25 -3.75
N LYS A 49 -11.92 -0.34 -4.37
CA LYS A 49 -10.63 -0.19 -3.67
C LYS A 49 -10.10 1.24 -3.55
N VAL A 50 -10.44 2.16 -4.47
CA VAL A 50 -9.91 3.55 -4.44
C VAL A 50 -10.70 4.45 -3.49
N ILE A 51 -11.90 4.03 -3.06
CA ILE A 51 -12.67 4.70 -2.01
C ILE A 51 -12.32 4.13 -0.62
N GLU A 52 -11.74 2.93 -0.56
CA GLU A 52 -11.31 2.24 0.67
C GLU A 52 -9.78 2.16 0.84
N VAL A 53 -9.06 3.25 0.58
CA VAL A 53 -7.88 3.52 1.42
C VAL A 53 -8.19 4.77 2.25
N PRO A 54 -8.98 4.62 3.33
CA PRO A 54 -8.99 5.64 4.34
C PRO A 54 -7.61 5.56 5.01
N GLU A 55 -6.76 6.55 4.76
CA GLU A 55 -5.57 6.84 5.57
C GLU A 55 -5.95 6.98 7.07
N VAL A 56 -7.24 7.18 7.36
CA VAL A 56 -7.82 7.12 8.70
C VAL A 56 -7.73 5.75 9.38
N THR A 57 -7.43 4.62 8.73
CA THR A 57 -7.29 3.34 9.47
C THR A 57 -6.03 3.32 10.33
N SER A 58 -4.87 3.69 9.78
CA SER A 58 -3.63 3.78 10.55
C SER A 58 -3.68 4.90 11.60
N ASP A 59 -4.19 6.07 11.20
CA ASP A 59 -4.29 7.23 12.11
C ASP A 59 -5.32 7.00 13.22
N SER A 60 -6.46 6.36 12.93
CA SER A 60 -7.45 6.03 13.96
C SER A 60 -6.94 4.93 14.89
N VAL A 61 -6.20 3.94 14.39
CA VAL A 61 -5.61 2.90 15.22
C VAL A 61 -4.50 3.47 16.13
N LEU A 62 -3.68 4.40 15.64
CA LEU A 62 -2.73 5.13 16.47
C LEU A 62 -3.43 6.04 17.48
N ALA A 63 -4.46 6.78 17.06
CA ALA A 63 -5.22 7.67 17.94
C ALA A 63 -5.94 6.90 19.05
N ASN A 64 -6.53 5.75 18.74
CA ASN A 64 -7.18 4.87 19.72
C ASN A 64 -6.17 4.29 20.71
N GLN A 65 -4.98 3.92 20.24
CA GLN A 65 -3.90 3.46 21.13
C GLN A 65 -3.39 4.59 22.02
N ALA A 66 -3.20 5.80 21.48
CA ALA A 66 -2.79 6.97 22.24
C ALA A 66 -3.82 7.31 23.32
N ALA A 67 -5.12 7.31 23.00
CA ALA A 67 -6.20 7.56 23.95
C ALA A 67 -6.25 6.49 25.06
N ALA A 68 -6.05 5.22 24.72
CA ALA A 68 -6.03 4.14 25.72
C ALA A 68 -4.83 4.23 26.69
N LEU A 69 -3.74 4.90 26.31
CA LEU A 69 -2.52 5.05 27.11
C LEU A 69 -2.43 6.38 27.86
N SER A 70 -3.21 7.39 27.47
CA SER A 70 -3.18 8.73 28.08
C SER A 70 -4.20 8.92 29.20
N GLU A 71 -5.19 8.03 29.32
CA GLU A 71 -6.32 8.20 30.24
C GLU A 71 -6.30 7.20 31.40
N TYR A 72 -6.82 7.64 32.55
CA TYR A 72 -7.14 6.75 33.67
C TYR A 72 -8.42 6.00 33.35
N ARG A 73 -8.38 4.67 33.36
CA ARG A 73 -9.57 3.84 33.16
C ARG A 73 -9.54 2.60 34.04
N TRP A 74 -10.72 2.08 34.36
CA TRP A 74 -10.80 0.78 35.00
C TRP A 74 -10.59 -0.34 33.97
N ILE A 75 -9.69 -1.29 34.26
CA ILE A 75 -9.51 -2.49 33.42
C ILE A 75 -10.39 -3.61 33.95
N ASP A 76 -10.42 -3.80 35.27
CA ASP A 76 -11.22 -4.81 35.95
C ASP A 76 -11.56 -4.28 37.35
N GLN A 77 -12.81 -3.85 37.55
CA GLN A 77 -13.25 -3.27 38.82
C GLN A 77 -13.37 -4.32 39.93
N ASP A 78 -13.77 -5.55 39.57
CA ASP A 78 -13.92 -6.65 40.53
C ASP A 78 -12.56 -7.06 41.10
N LYS A 79 -11.51 -6.98 40.28
CA LYS A 79 -10.12 -7.23 40.71
C LYS A 79 -9.37 -5.98 41.17
N ASN A 80 -10.03 -4.82 41.24
CA ASN A 80 -9.42 -3.52 41.58
C ASN A 80 -8.19 -3.17 40.70
N ILE A 81 -8.22 -3.51 39.41
CA ILE A 81 -7.16 -3.20 38.46
C ILE A 81 -7.55 -1.97 37.65
N ALA A 82 -6.80 -0.88 37.82
CA ALA A 82 -6.93 0.35 37.07
C ALA A 82 -5.74 0.55 36.12
N ALA A 83 -6.01 1.08 34.92
CA ALA A 83 -5.01 1.61 34.03
C ALA A 83 -4.63 3.03 34.48
N VAL A 84 -3.33 3.27 34.54
CA VAL A 84 -2.73 4.58 34.81
C VAL A 84 -2.10 5.08 33.50
N PRO A 85 -2.18 6.38 33.19
CA PRO A 85 -1.52 6.95 32.02
C PRO A 85 -0.04 6.60 31.99
N ILE A 86 0.47 6.32 30.79
CA ILE A 86 1.83 5.76 30.62
C ILE A 86 2.92 6.64 31.23
N ASP A 87 2.79 7.96 31.12
CA ASP A 87 3.75 8.92 31.70
C ASP A 87 3.83 8.78 33.23
N ARG A 88 2.69 8.61 33.89
CA ARG A 88 2.60 8.42 35.34
C ARG A 88 3.10 7.04 35.77
N ALA A 89 2.81 6.02 34.99
CA ALA A 89 3.34 4.68 35.23
C ALA A 89 4.88 4.69 35.19
N MET A 90 5.49 5.39 34.22
CA MET A 90 6.94 5.52 34.14
C MET A 90 7.53 6.25 35.36
N GLU A 91 6.90 7.35 35.80
CA GLU A 91 7.32 8.07 37.02
C GLU A 91 7.35 7.14 38.24
N PHE A 92 6.29 6.34 38.45
CA PHE A 92 6.21 5.41 39.58
C PHE A 92 7.27 4.31 39.49
N VAL A 93 7.49 3.71 38.31
CA VAL A 93 8.53 2.68 38.14
C VAL A 93 9.92 3.24 38.44
N VAL A 94 10.24 4.45 37.96
CA VAL A 94 11.53 5.08 38.25
C VAL A 94 11.68 5.35 39.74
N GLN A 95 10.62 5.85 40.40
CA GLN A 95 10.64 6.08 41.84
C GLN A 95 10.85 4.78 42.62
N GLU A 96 10.12 3.71 42.28
CA GLU A 96 10.29 2.40 42.90
C GLU A 96 11.70 1.85 42.73
N GLU A 97 12.29 1.97 41.54
CA GLU A 97 13.66 1.54 41.28
C GLU A 97 14.68 2.36 42.09
N GLN A 98 14.48 3.67 42.21
CA GLN A 98 15.33 4.51 43.07
C GLN A 98 15.21 4.14 44.55
N GLU A 99 14.01 3.83 45.03
CA GLU A 99 13.76 3.39 46.41
C GLU A 99 14.38 2.02 46.68
N LYS A 100 14.26 1.07 45.75
CA LYS A 100 14.93 -0.25 45.82
C LYS A 100 16.44 -0.09 45.86
N GLN A 101 17.02 0.78 45.03
CA GLN A 101 18.47 1.04 45.03
C GLN A 101 18.95 1.66 46.34
N LYS A 102 18.22 2.63 46.91
CA LYS A 102 18.53 3.22 48.22
C LYS A 102 18.49 2.16 49.33
N LYS A 103 17.50 1.27 49.31
CA LYS A 103 17.36 0.18 50.26
C LYS A 103 18.47 -0.86 50.15
N ASN A 104 18.94 -1.15 48.94
CA ASN A 104 20.07 -2.06 48.70
C ASN A 104 21.40 -1.45 49.14
N LYS A 105 21.61 -0.14 48.92
CA LYS A 105 22.79 0.58 49.40
C LYS A 105 22.88 0.63 50.93
N ASN A 106 21.74 0.76 51.62
CA ASN A 106 21.67 0.70 53.09
C ASN A 106 21.74 -0.73 53.67
N LYS A 107 21.73 -1.79 52.83
CA LYS A 107 21.84 -3.19 53.26
C LYS A 107 23.22 -3.81 53.02
N SER A 108 24.16 -3.07 52.44
CA SER A 108 25.55 -3.51 52.37
C SER A 108 26.30 -3.04 53.62
N PRO A 109 26.84 -3.96 54.45
CA PRO A 109 27.76 -3.61 55.53
C PRO A 109 29.09 -3.07 54.99
#